data_AF-A0A0U1UKJ8-F1
#
_entry.id   AF-A0A0U1UKJ8-F1
#
_cell.length_a   1.000
_cell.length_b   1.000
_cell.length_c   1.000
_cell.angle_alpha   90.00
_cell.angle_beta   90.00
_cell.angle_gamma   90.00
#
_symmetry.space_group_name_H-M   'P 1'
#
loop_
_entity.id
_entity.type
_entity.pdbx_description
1 polymer ?
#
loop_
_entity_poly.entity_id
_entity_poly.type
_entity_poly.pdbx_seq_one_letter_code
_entity_poly.pdbx_strand_id
1 'polypeptide(L)'
;MFTSGAKNMLKIETTDHEIDETAISIKTMLEEEHSQEKMMLWDEVKHAKYLSQSRNLLQNGDFEDLFNGWTTSNNMSIQNDNSTFKGQYLNMSGARDIDGTLFPTYIYQKIDESKLKPYTRYQIRGFVGSSKELKLMVIRYGKEIDTIMNVPNDIPHVSSMSSCNELYNSGQSLYQNKNVGYYNPMPEYTSNTYQHIPDQKQVICRDSHQFKFHIDTGEVDYNTNLGMLILFKISSPDGYATLDNLEGIEEGPLTDEALTHVKQKEKKWNQQMEKKRMETQQVYDPAKQAVDALFIHAQGEELQYNTTLDHIKNADQLAQSIPYVHHAWLPDVPGMNYDLYTDLNARIMHARYLYDARNVITNGNFTQGLQGWHATGHVDVQQMDGASVLVLSNWSTGVSQNLHAQDHHRYMLRVIAKKEGPGKGYVTMMDCNGKQETLTFTSCEEGYMTKTVKVFPESDRVRIEIGETEGSFYIESIELICMNGYTSNNNQNMSNMYDQSYDSNYS
;
A
#
# COMPACT_ATOMS: atom_id res chain seq x y z
N MET A 1 -12.12 -10.79 -41.87
CA MET A 1 -11.22 -11.56 -40.98
C MET A 1 -9.82 -11.75 -41.57
N PHE A 2 -9.60 -12.66 -42.53
CA PHE A 2 -8.22 -12.98 -42.95
C PHE A 2 -7.60 -11.98 -43.94
N THR A 3 -6.27 -11.88 -43.93
CA THR A 3 -5.48 -11.06 -44.88
C THR A 3 -5.32 -11.69 -46.26
N SER A 4 -5.37 -13.02 -46.35
CA SER A 4 -5.22 -13.78 -47.59
C SER A 4 -5.97 -15.11 -47.53
N GLY A 5 -6.12 -15.77 -48.68
CA GLY A 5 -6.76 -17.09 -48.78
C GLY A 5 -6.05 -18.22 -48.01
N ALA A 6 -4.80 -18.01 -47.56
CA ALA A 6 -4.08 -18.96 -46.71
C ALA A 6 -4.54 -18.95 -45.25
N LYS A 7 -5.33 -17.95 -44.82
CA LYS A 7 -5.96 -17.81 -43.49
C LYS A 7 -5.03 -17.77 -42.26
N ASN A 8 -3.72 -17.97 -42.43
CA ASN A 8 -2.69 -17.93 -41.37
C ASN A 8 -2.57 -16.60 -40.57
N MET A 9 -3.21 -15.51 -40.99
CA MET A 9 -3.09 -14.20 -40.33
C MET A 9 -4.37 -13.37 -40.48
N LEU A 10 -4.88 -12.90 -39.34
CA LEU A 10 -5.97 -11.93 -39.27
C LEU A 10 -5.55 -10.56 -39.81
N LYS A 11 -6.51 -9.87 -40.40
CA LYS A 11 -6.48 -8.43 -40.64
C LYS A 11 -6.32 -7.68 -39.32
N ILE A 12 -5.55 -6.61 -39.31
CA ILE A 12 -5.37 -5.78 -38.10
C ILE A 12 -6.69 -5.12 -37.70
N GLU A 13 -7.54 -4.74 -38.66
CA GLU A 13 -8.84 -4.14 -38.41
C GLU A 13 -9.86 -5.14 -37.84
N THR A 14 -9.72 -6.45 -38.09
CA THR A 14 -10.63 -7.44 -37.51
C THR A 14 -10.41 -7.52 -36.00
N THR A 15 -11.46 -7.21 -35.23
CA THR A 15 -11.47 -7.27 -33.77
C THR A 15 -11.84 -8.65 -33.26
N ASP A 16 -11.56 -8.91 -31.99
CA ASP A 16 -11.97 -10.16 -31.36
C ASP A 16 -13.51 -10.29 -31.26
N HIS A 17 -14.19 -9.19 -30.87
CA HIS A 17 -15.66 -9.11 -30.86
C HIS A 17 -16.30 -9.43 -32.23
N GLU A 18 -15.73 -8.99 -33.35
CA GLU A 18 -16.22 -9.34 -34.69
C GLU A 18 -16.16 -10.85 -34.99
N ILE A 19 -15.18 -11.56 -34.41
CA ILE A 19 -15.05 -13.01 -34.53
C ILE A 19 -16.15 -13.69 -33.72
N ASP A 20 -16.43 -13.18 -32.53
CA ASP A 20 -17.47 -13.71 -31.66
C ASP A 20 -18.89 -13.50 -32.21
N GLU A 21 -19.19 -12.32 -32.76
CA GLU A 21 -20.44 -12.02 -33.48
C GLU A 21 -20.64 -12.92 -34.71
N THR A 22 -19.57 -13.21 -35.44
CA THR A 22 -19.62 -14.15 -36.55
C THR A 22 -19.88 -15.57 -36.05
N ALA A 23 -19.28 -15.98 -34.94
CA ALA A 23 -19.56 -17.26 -34.32
C ALA A 23 -20.97 -17.34 -33.68
N ILE A 24 -21.60 -16.21 -33.33
CA ILE A 24 -23.02 -16.14 -32.96
C ILE A 24 -23.88 -16.34 -34.22
N SER A 25 -23.53 -15.67 -35.31
CA SER A 25 -24.22 -15.79 -36.61
C SER A 25 -24.16 -17.22 -37.19
N ILE A 26 -23.03 -17.93 -37.03
CA ILE A 26 -22.91 -19.34 -37.44
C ILE A 26 -23.75 -20.25 -36.54
N LYS A 27 -23.87 -19.95 -35.23
CA LYS A 27 -24.70 -20.72 -34.29
C LYS A 27 -26.18 -20.71 -34.69
N THR A 28 -26.69 -19.59 -35.21
CA THR A 28 -28.11 -19.42 -35.59
C THR A 28 -28.47 -19.99 -36.97
N MET A 29 -27.50 -20.49 -37.75
CA MET A 29 -27.77 -21.16 -39.03
C MET A 29 -28.55 -22.47 -38.85
N LEU A 30 -29.57 -22.68 -39.68
CA LEU A 30 -30.39 -23.89 -39.68
C LEU A 30 -29.53 -25.14 -39.99
N GLU A 31 -29.64 -26.14 -39.12
CA GLU A 31 -28.78 -27.34 -39.14
C GLU A 31 -29.18 -28.33 -40.25
N GLU A 32 -30.47 -28.36 -40.60
CA GLU A 32 -31.07 -29.34 -41.51
C GLU A 32 -30.72 -29.11 -42.99
N GLU A 33 -30.32 -27.88 -43.37
CA GLU A 33 -30.06 -27.51 -44.77
C GLU A 33 -28.56 -27.39 -45.11
N HIS A 34 -27.68 -27.11 -44.12
CA HIS A 34 -26.29 -26.68 -44.34
C HIS A 34 -25.27 -27.28 -43.35
N SER A 35 -25.46 -28.52 -42.90
CA SER A 35 -24.62 -29.13 -41.85
C SER A 35 -23.11 -29.17 -42.16
N GLN A 36 -22.71 -29.41 -43.42
CA GLN A 36 -21.30 -29.47 -43.81
C GLN A 36 -20.68 -28.06 -43.89
N GLU A 37 -21.37 -27.11 -44.51
CA GLU A 37 -20.93 -25.72 -44.62
C GLU A 37 -20.85 -25.05 -43.25
N LYS A 38 -21.83 -25.31 -42.37
CA LYS A 38 -21.85 -24.85 -40.98
C LYS A 38 -20.65 -25.40 -40.19
N MET A 39 -20.28 -26.66 -40.39
CA MET A 39 -19.07 -27.25 -39.79
C MET A 39 -17.78 -26.57 -40.30
N MET A 40 -17.66 -26.35 -41.61
CA MET A 40 -16.50 -25.64 -42.17
C MET A 40 -16.38 -24.21 -41.63
N LEU A 41 -17.50 -23.48 -41.56
CA LEU A 41 -17.54 -22.12 -40.99
C LEU A 41 -17.15 -22.13 -39.50
N TRP A 42 -17.56 -23.15 -38.74
CA TRP A 42 -17.15 -23.31 -37.33
C TRP A 42 -15.65 -23.52 -37.18
N ASP A 43 -15.01 -24.31 -38.05
CA ASP A 43 -13.56 -24.52 -37.97
C ASP A 43 -12.78 -23.26 -38.40
N GLU A 44 -13.30 -22.50 -39.38
CA GLU A 44 -12.71 -21.21 -39.76
C GLU A 44 -12.82 -20.15 -38.66
N VAL A 45 -13.97 -20.02 -37.99
CA VAL A 45 -14.14 -19.01 -36.93
C VAL A 45 -13.37 -19.37 -35.65
N LYS A 46 -13.24 -20.67 -35.32
CA LYS A 46 -12.33 -21.13 -34.26
C LYS A 46 -10.87 -20.81 -34.59
N HIS A 47 -10.44 -21.02 -35.84
CA HIS A 47 -9.09 -20.66 -36.27
C HIS A 47 -8.86 -19.14 -36.20
N ALA A 48 -9.87 -18.33 -36.54
CA ALA A 48 -9.83 -16.89 -36.35
C ALA A 48 -9.67 -16.51 -34.86
N LYS A 49 -10.46 -17.08 -33.94
CA LYS A 49 -10.35 -16.82 -32.49
C LYS A 49 -8.96 -17.22 -31.95
N TYR A 50 -8.44 -18.38 -32.34
CA TYR A 50 -7.07 -18.79 -32.01
C TYR A 50 -6.01 -17.77 -32.47
N LEU A 51 -6.10 -17.25 -33.70
CA LEU A 51 -5.18 -16.23 -34.19
C LEU A 51 -5.36 -14.88 -33.46
N SER A 52 -6.58 -14.55 -33.02
CA SER A 52 -6.88 -13.36 -32.23
C SER A 52 -6.21 -13.43 -30.85
N GLN A 53 -6.41 -14.55 -30.15
CA GLN A 53 -5.76 -14.85 -28.87
C GLN A 53 -4.23 -14.90 -29.01
N SER A 54 -3.70 -15.50 -30.09
CA SER A 54 -2.25 -15.61 -30.32
C SER A 54 -1.55 -14.28 -30.62
N ARG A 55 -2.24 -13.25 -31.11
CA ARG A 55 -1.67 -11.89 -31.30
C ARG A 55 -1.87 -10.98 -30.09
N ASN A 56 -2.74 -11.37 -29.15
CA ASN A 56 -3.08 -10.56 -27.99
C ASN A 56 -1.96 -10.62 -26.95
N LEU A 57 -1.43 -9.45 -26.59
CA LEU A 57 -0.37 -9.30 -25.60
C LEU A 57 -0.93 -9.33 -24.19
N LEU A 58 -2.22 -9.00 -24.02
CA LEU A 58 -2.96 -9.19 -22.78
C LEU A 58 -3.20 -10.68 -22.57
N GLN A 59 -2.86 -11.18 -21.40
CA GLN A 59 -3.33 -12.47 -20.92
C GLN A 59 -4.82 -12.36 -20.61
N ASN A 60 -5.61 -13.35 -21.02
CA ASN A 60 -7.01 -13.51 -20.59
C ASN A 60 -7.87 -12.24 -20.85
N GLY A 61 -7.79 -11.70 -22.06
CA GLY A 61 -8.59 -10.54 -22.50
C GLY A 61 -10.07 -10.85 -22.73
N ASP A 62 -10.39 -12.14 -22.90
CA ASP A 62 -11.73 -12.70 -23.12
C ASP A 62 -12.34 -13.26 -21.81
N PHE A 63 -11.67 -13.06 -20.67
CA PHE A 63 -12.08 -13.48 -19.32
C PHE A 63 -12.49 -14.96 -19.16
N GLU A 64 -12.04 -15.86 -20.05
CA GLU A 64 -12.35 -17.31 -20.01
C GLU A 64 -11.81 -18.03 -18.75
N ASP A 65 -10.79 -17.47 -18.11
CA ASP A 65 -10.22 -17.92 -16.82
C ASP A 65 -10.44 -16.86 -15.73
N LEU A 66 -10.60 -17.27 -14.46
CA LEU A 66 -11.05 -16.39 -13.38
C LEU A 66 -9.99 -15.36 -12.98
N PHE A 67 -10.02 -14.18 -13.61
CA PHE A 67 -9.07 -13.08 -13.42
C PHE A 67 -7.59 -13.43 -13.62
N ASN A 68 -7.27 -14.60 -14.18
CA ASN A 68 -5.89 -15.01 -14.40
C ASN A 68 -5.14 -13.98 -15.27
N GLY A 69 -3.91 -13.63 -14.91
CA GLY A 69 -3.11 -12.57 -15.53
C GLY A 69 -3.52 -11.13 -15.16
N TRP A 70 -4.62 -10.91 -14.43
CA TRP A 70 -5.08 -9.59 -14.00
C TRP A 70 -4.95 -9.39 -12.49
N THR A 71 -4.61 -8.16 -12.08
CA THR A 71 -4.67 -7.74 -10.68
C THR A 71 -5.96 -6.94 -10.44
N THR A 72 -6.70 -7.30 -9.40
CA THR A 72 -8.07 -6.86 -9.16
C THR A 72 -8.25 -6.23 -7.78
N SER A 73 -9.15 -5.25 -7.69
CA SER A 73 -9.79 -4.88 -6.43
C SER A 73 -10.92 -5.85 -6.06
N ASN A 74 -11.65 -5.52 -5.00
CA ASN A 74 -12.97 -6.11 -4.72
C ASN A 74 -14.04 -5.61 -5.72
N ASN A 75 -15.28 -6.10 -5.60
CA ASN A 75 -16.47 -5.65 -6.35
C ASN A 75 -16.49 -5.93 -7.87
N MET A 76 -15.94 -7.07 -8.28
CA MET A 76 -16.05 -7.57 -9.66
C MET A 76 -16.46 -9.04 -9.68
N SER A 77 -17.10 -9.45 -10.78
CA SER A 77 -17.43 -10.85 -11.05
C SER A 77 -17.31 -11.14 -12.54
N ILE A 78 -16.96 -12.37 -12.88
CA ILE A 78 -17.12 -12.88 -14.24
C ILE A 78 -18.55 -13.42 -14.36
N GLN A 79 -19.25 -13.03 -15.40
CA GLN A 79 -20.63 -13.44 -15.70
C GLN A 79 -20.68 -14.15 -17.05
N ASN A 80 -21.78 -14.88 -17.28
CA ASN A 80 -22.05 -15.57 -18.54
C ASN A 80 -23.41 -15.13 -19.10
N ASP A 81 -23.63 -15.39 -20.39
CA ASP A 81 -24.94 -15.35 -21.07
C ASP A 81 -25.62 -13.97 -21.11
N ASN A 82 -25.02 -13.02 -21.81
CA ASN A 82 -25.64 -11.76 -22.24
C ASN A 82 -25.78 -11.73 -23.78
N SER A 83 -26.77 -11.03 -24.33
CA SER A 83 -26.93 -10.85 -25.78
C SER A 83 -25.81 -10.05 -26.46
N THR A 84 -24.94 -9.42 -25.67
CA THR A 84 -23.83 -8.58 -26.13
C THR A 84 -22.49 -9.29 -26.19
N PHE A 85 -22.32 -10.41 -25.47
CA PHE A 85 -21.03 -11.07 -25.28
C PHE A 85 -21.11 -12.57 -25.50
N LYS A 86 -20.05 -13.17 -26.04
CA LYS A 86 -20.03 -14.58 -26.41
C LYS A 86 -19.30 -15.45 -25.38
N GLY A 87 -19.90 -15.58 -24.20
CA GLY A 87 -19.39 -16.46 -23.15
C GLY A 87 -19.19 -15.71 -21.86
N GLN A 88 -17.98 -15.79 -21.31
CA GLN A 88 -17.60 -15.10 -20.09
C GLN A 88 -17.32 -13.62 -20.38
N TYR A 89 -17.79 -12.72 -19.53
CA TYR A 89 -17.45 -11.30 -19.58
C TYR A 89 -17.23 -10.73 -18.18
N LEU A 90 -16.43 -9.68 -18.09
CA LEU A 90 -16.19 -8.96 -16.85
C LEU A 90 -17.37 -8.05 -16.49
N ASN A 91 -17.89 -8.18 -15.28
CA ASN A 91 -18.81 -7.24 -14.67
C ASN A 91 -18.14 -6.53 -13.48
N MET A 92 -18.07 -5.20 -13.55
CA MET A 92 -17.53 -4.32 -12.51
C MET A 92 -18.65 -3.51 -11.85
N SER A 93 -18.73 -3.58 -10.51
CA SER A 93 -19.64 -2.72 -9.73
C SER A 93 -18.93 -1.43 -9.26
N GLY A 94 -19.72 -0.47 -8.78
CA GLY A 94 -19.22 0.81 -8.29
C GLY A 94 -18.27 0.71 -7.10
N ALA A 95 -17.60 1.83 -6.84
CA ALA A 95 -16.69 1.99 -5.71
C ALA A 95 -17.41 1.72 -4.38
N ARG A 96 -16.72 1.10 -3.42
CA ARG A 96 -17.30 0.90 -2.08
C ARG A 96 -17.17 2.19 -1.28
N ASP A 97 -18.26 2.62 -0.68
CA ASP A 97 -18.24 3.56 0.44
C ASP A 97 -18.21 2.75 1.74
N ILE A 98 -17.18 2.98 2.56
CA ILE A 98 -17.08 2.43 3.91
C ILE A 98 -16.80 3.61 4.84
N ASP A 99 -17.79 3.95 5.67
CA ASP A 99 -17.75 5.06 6.63
C ASP A 99 -17.32 6.41 6.02
N GLY A 100 -17.74 6.69 4.78
CA GLY A 100 -17.41 7.91 4.02
C GLY A 100 -16.09 7.83 3.26
N THR A 101 -15.37 6.70 3.32
CA THR A 101 -14.13 6.47 2.57
C THR A 101 -14.42 5.67 1.30
N LEU A 102 -14.09 6.25 0.14
CA LEU A 102 -14.31 5.63 -1.17
C LEU A 102 -13.14 4.74 -1.59
N PHE A 103 -13.42 3.44 -1.75
CA PHE A 103 -12.50 2.45 -2.29
C PHE A 103 -12.88 2.11 -3.73
N PRO A 104 -12.10 2.53 -4.74
CA PRO A 104 -12.45 2.36 -6.15
C PRO A 104 -12.43 0.89 -6.57
N THR A 105 -13.31 0.53 -7.49
CA THR A 105 -13.24 -0.75 -8.21
C THR A 105 -12.25 -0.62 -9.35
N TYR A 106 -11.28 -1.51 -9.48
CA TYR A 106 -10.29 -1.48 -10.54
C TYR A 106 -9.77 -2.87 -10.93
N ILE A 107 -9.37 -3.00 -12.18
CA ILE A 107 -8.64 -4.16 -12.71
C ILE A 107 -7.50 -3.65 -13.61
N TYR A 108 -6.32 -4.26 -13.49
CA TYR A 108 -5.16 -3.89 -14.31
C TYR A 108 -4.26 -5.05 -14.68
N GLN A 109 -3.53 -4.89 -15.78
CA GLN A 109 -2.47 -5.80 -16.21
C GLN A 109 -1.29 -4.98 -16.73
N LYS A 110 -0.07 -5.41 -16.41
CA LYS A 110 1.14 -4.90 -17.05
C LYS A 110 1.51 -5.83 -18.21
N ILE A 111 1.48 -5.33 -19.44
CA ILE A 111 2.18 -6.00 -20.55
C ILE A 111 3.68 -5.88 -20.22
N ASP A 112 4.32 -7.03 -20.00
CA ASP A 112 5.73 -7.10 -19.65
C ASP A 112 6.63 -6.60 -20.79
N GLU A 113 7.74 -5.95 -20.43
CA GLU A 113 8.70 -5.36 -21.37
C GLU A 113 9.25 -6.39 -22.37
N SER A 114 9.36 -7.67 -21.99
CA SER A 114 9.79 -8.77 -22.88
C SER A 114 8.85 -9.04 -24.06
N LYS A 115 7.57 -8.65 -23.96
CA LYS A 115 6.58 -8.75 -25.03
C LYS A 115 6.61 -7.55 -26.00
N LEU A 116 7.37 -6.50 -25.67
CA LEU A 116 7.40 -5.25 -26.40
C LEU A 116 8.63 -5.13 -27.29
N LYS A 117 8.48 -4.43 -28.41
CA LYS A 117 9.54 -4.11 -29.37
C LYS A 117 9.86 -2.62 -29.30
N PRO A 118 11.12 -2.22 -29.51
CA PRO A 118 11.47 -0.81 -29.55
C PRO A 118 10.83 -0.10 -30.75
N TYR A 119 10.53 1.19 -30.58
CA TYR A 119 10.02 2.07 -31.63
C TYR A 119 8.85 1.48 -32.41
N THR A 120 7.86 0.94 -31.71
CA THR A 120 6.73 0.17 -32.26
C THR A 120 5.40 0.71 -31.74
N ARG A 121 4.41 0.81 -32.62
CA ARG A 121 3.03 1.17 -32.29
C ARG A 121 2.24 -0.05 -31.87
N TYR A 122 1.45 0.12 -30.83
CA TYR A 122 0.49 -0.85 -30.30
C TYR A 122 -0.91 -0.25 -30.29
N GLN A 123 -1.92 -1.11 -30.45
CA GLN A 123 -3.34 -0.76 -30.30
C GLN A 123 -3.88 -1.39 -29.03
N ILE A 124 -4.49 -0.57 -28.16
CA ILE A 124 -5.28 -1.04 -27.02
C ILE A 124 -6.74 -0.81 -27.36
N ARG A 125 -7.52 -1.90 -27.40
CA ARG A 125 -8.92 -1.89 -27.82
C ARG A 125 -9.75 -2.95 -27.09
N GLY A 126 -11.07 -2.89 -27.26
CA GLY A 126 -11.97 -3.90 -26.73
C GLY A 126 -13.43 -3.45 -26.80
N PHE A 127 -14.31 -4.18 -26.11
CA PHE A 127 -15.74 -3.94 -26.14
C PHE A 127 -16.31 -3.65 -24.74
N VAL A 128 -17.12 -2.61 -24.66
CA VAL A 128 -17.90 -2.19 -23.50
C VAL A 128 -19.36 -2.53 -23.79
N GLY A 129 -19.93 -3.46 -23.03
CA GLY A 129 -21.35 -3.80 -23.15
C GLY A 129 -22.20 -2.65 -22.67
N SER A 130 -21.87 -2.16 -21.48
CA SER A 130 -22.40 -0.93 -20.89
C SER A 130 -21.46 -0.38 -19.82
N SER A 131 -21.56 0.92 -19.51
CA SER A 131 -20.79 1.53 -18.44
C SER A 131 -21.35 2.86 -17.95
N LYS A 132 -21.09 3.17 -16.68
CA LYS A 132 -21.15 4.51 -16.10
C LYS A 132 -19.84 4.80 -15.38
N GLU A 133 -19.20 5.90 -15.77
CA GLU A 133 -17.95 6.41 -15.18
C GLU A 133 -16.77 5.42 -15.20
N LEU A 134 -16.76 4.49 -16.16
CA LEU A 134 -15.63 3.60 -16.39
C LEU A 134 -14.45 4.40 -16.95
N LYS A 135 -13.33 4.39 -16.22
CA LYS A 135 -12.10 5.06 -16.61
C LYS A 135 -11.07 4.06 -17.16
N LEU A 136 -10.70 4.20 -18.42
CA LEU A 136 -9.53 3.55 -19.01
C LEU A 136 -8.31 4.46 -18.86
N MET A 137 -7.22 3.90 -18.34
CA MET A 137 -5.90 4.49 -18.37
C MET A 137 -4.90 3.51 -18.97
N VAL A 138 -4.03 4.02 -19.85
CA VAL A 138 -2.86 3.27 -20.34
C VAL A 138 -1.62 4.12 -20.10
N ILE A 139 -0.62 3.51 -19.50
CA ILE A 139 0.52 4.17 -18.86
C ILE A 139 1.82 3.47 -19.30
N ARG A 140 2.76 4.25 -19.87
CA ARG A 140 4.17 3.86 -20.08
C ARG A 140 5.10 5.00 -19.66
N TYR A 141 5.16 6.08 -20.44
CA TYR A 141 5.95 7.29 -20.19
C TYR A 141 5.16 8.36 -19.41
N GLY A 142 3.95 8.06 -18.97
CA GLY A 142 3.10 8.97 -18.23
C GLY A 142 1.66 8.50 -18.23
N LYS A 143 0.74 9.34 -18.70
CA LYS A 143 -0.68 9.04 -18.79
C LYS A 143 -1.13 9.19 -20.24
N GLU A 144 -0.69 8.25 -21.07
CA GLU A 144 -0.90 8.29 -22.52
C GLU A 144 -2.36 8.28 -22.94
N ILE A 145 -3.17 7.47 -22.26
CA ILE A 145 -4.60 7.37 -22.48
C ILE A 145 -5.28 7.67 -21.14
N ASP A 146 -6.21 8.62 -21.14
CA ASP A 146 -7.11 8.96 -20.02
C ASP A 146 -8.50 9.20 -20.58
N THR A 147 -9.33 8.16 -20.50
CA THR A 147 -10.65 8.13 -21.13
C THR A 147 -11.70 7.72 -20.11
N ILE A 148 -12.83 8.44 -20.09
CA ILE A 148 -14.05 7.99 -19.40
C ILE A 148 -15.03 7.49 -20.47
N MET A 149 -15.52 6.27 -20.29
CA MET A 149 -16.50 5.63 -21.15
C MET A 149 -17.84 5.55 -20.41
N ASN A 150 -18.88 6.10 -21.03
CA ASN A 150 -20.26 5.98 -20.58
C ASN A 150 -21.09 5.39 -21.73
N VAL A 151 -21.50 4.14 -21.58
CA VAL A 151 -22.21 3.37 -22.61
C VAL A 151 -23.55 2.92 -22.01
N PRO A 152 -24.68 3.53 -22.40
CA PRO A 152 -25.99 3.16 -21.89
C PRO A 152 -26.36 1.70 -22.22
N ASN A 153 -27.11 1.05 -21.31
CA ASN A 153 -27.57 -0.34 -21.47
C ASN A 153 -28.54 -0.57 -22.64
N ASP A 154 -29.17 0.50 -23.14
CA ASP A 154 -30.27 0.47 -24.12
C ASP A 154 -29.85 0.76 -25.56
N ILE A 155 -28.56 1.05 -25.80
CA ILE A 155 -28.05 1.26 -27.15
C ILE A 155 -27.77 -0.10 -27.81
N PRO A 156 -28.42 -0.42 -28.95
CA PRO A 156 -28.07 -1.60 -29.72
C PRO A 156 -26.74 -1.39 -30.42
N HIS A 157 -25.84 -2.37 -30.34
CA HIS A 157 -24.62 -2.35 -31.14
C HIS A 157 -24.96 -2.38 -32.63
N VAL A 158 -24.45 -1.40 -33.38
CA VAL A 158 -24.46 -1.40 -34.84
C VAL A 158 -23.01 -1.34 -35.30
N SER A 159 -22.58 -2.29 -36.14
CA SER A 159 -21.17 -2.41 -36.56
C SER A 159 -20.64 -1.21 -37.36
N SER A 160 -21.49 -0.26 -37.73
CA SER A 160 -21.12 1.03 -38.32
C SER A 160 -20.89 2.16 -37.31
N MET A 161 -21.03 1.91 -36.01
CA MET A 161 -20.76 2.89 -34.96
C MET A 161 -19.26 3.20 -34.88
N SER A 162 -18.92 4.48 -34.73
CA SER A 162 -17.54 4.92 -34.55
C SER A 162 -16.98 4.46 -33.21
N SER A 163 -15.82 3.79 -33.23
CA SER A 163 -15.07 3.45 -32.02
C SER A 163 -14.66 4.71 -31.24
N CYS A 164 -14.81 4.67 -29.92
CA CYS A 164 -14.15 5.59 -28.98
C CYS A 164 -12.63 5.61 -29.23
N ASN A 165 -12.06 6.79 -29.54
CA ASN A 165 -10.64 6.93 -29.91
C ASN A 165 -10.09 8.34 -29.60
N GLU A 166 -8.82 8.58 -29.93
CA GLU A 166 -8.11 9.85 -29.69
C GLU A 166 -8.74 11.07 -30.37
N LEU A 167 -9.44 10.87 -31.49
CA LEU A 167 -10.09 11.91 -32.30
C LEU A 167 -11.53 12.21 -31.88
N TYR A 168 -12.10 11.45 -30.92
CA TYR A 168 -13.49 11.59 -30.46
C TYR A 168 -13.80 13.00 -29.90
N ASN A 169 -12.76 13.76 -29.52
CA ASN A 169 -12.86 15.10 -28.97
C ASN A 169 -12.81 16.25 -30.02
N SER A 170 -12.95 15.97 -31.32
CA SER A 170 -13.04 17.00 -32.36
C SER A 170 -14.09 16.69 -33.44
N GLY A 171 -15.37 17.02 -33.17
CA GLY A 171 -16.36 17.12 -34.26
C GLY A 171 -17.85 17.08 -33.91
N GLN A 172 -18.26 16.47 -32.79
CA GLN A 172 -19.69 16.31 -32.48
C GLN A 172 -20.18 17.29 -31.40
N SER A 173 -20.34 18.55 -31.79
CA SER A 173 -21.19 19.50 -31.07
C SER A 173 -22.52 19.69 -31.80
N LEU A 174 -23.62 19.63 -31.05
CA LEU A 174 -24.90 20.30 -31.35
C LEU A 174 -25.72 19.79 -32.56
N TYR A 175 -26.42 18.66 -32.39
CA TYR A 175 -27.80 18.55 -32.90
C TYR A 175 -28.78 18.20 -31.78
N GLN A 176 -29.34 19.28 -31.22
CA GLN A 176 -30.68 19.40 -30.62
C GLN A 176 -31.18 18.28 -29.69
N ASN A 177 -31.19 18.58 -28.40
CA ASN A 177 -32.49 18.88 -27.80
C ASN A 177 -32.38 19.99 -26.75
N LYS A 178 -33.27 20.99 -26.82
CA LYS A 178 -33.40 22.02 -25.77
C LYS A 178 -34.38 21.50 -24.73
N ASN A 179 -33.97 21.44 -23.46
CA ASN A 179 -34.79 21.92 -22.34
C ASN A 179 -34.00 21.98 -21.02
N VAL A 180 -33.98 23.19 -20.45
CA VAL A 180 -33.99 23.56 -19.01
C VAL A 180 -33.07 22.79 -18.03
N GLY A 181 -32.19 23.54 -17.35
CA GLY A 181 -31.60 23.12 -16.08
C GLY A 181 -30.31 23.85 -15.72
N TYR A 182 -30.40 25.03 -15.10
CA TYR A 182 -29.23 25.63 -14.44
C TYR A 182 -28.84 24.78 -13.22
N TYR A 183 -27.58 24.37 -13.13
CA TYR A 183 -26.97 23.91 -11.88
C TYR A 183 -25.60 24.57 -11.69
N ASN A 184 -25.34 25.00 -10.45
CA ASN A 184 -24.13 25.72 -10.07
C ASN A 184 -22.89 24.80 -10.07
N PRO A 185 -21.70 25.31 -10.43
CA PRO A 185 -20.45 24.70 -10.02
C PRO A 185 -20.25 24.93 -8.51
N MET A 186 -20.08 23.85 -7.74
CA MET A 186 -19.63 23.92 -6.35
C MET A 186 -18.09 23.77 -6.32
N PRO A 187 -17.35 24.53 -5.48
CA PRO A 187 -15.90 24.58 -5.59
C PRO A 187 -15.20 23.49 -4.75
N GLU A 188 -14.34 22.70 -5.40
CA GLU A 188 -13.35 21.91 -4.66
C GLU A 188 -12.15 22.80 -4.28
N TYR A 189 -11.81 22.76 -2.98
CA TYR A 189 -10.72 23.55 -2.41
C TYR A 189 -9.34 22.93 -2.73
N THR A 190 -8.35 23.79 -2.93
CA THR A 190 -7.02 23.46 -3.43
C THR A 190 -5.94 23.36 -2.34
N SER A 191 -5.04 22.38 -2.47
CA SER A 191 -3.60 22.39 -2.12
C SER A 191 -3.05 20.95 -2.11
N ASN A 192 -1.78 20.59 -2.37
CA ASN A 192 -0.62 21.19 -3.05
C ASN A 192 0.44 20.04 -3.18
N THR A 193 1.33 19.94 -4.17
CA THR A 193 1.58 20.77 -5.37
C THR A 193 2.16 19.87 -6.46
N TYR A 194 1.62 19.88 -7.69
CA TYR A 194 2.24 19.25 -8.86
C TYR A 194 2.31 20.24 -10.02
N GLN A 195 3.52 20.45 -10.57
CA GLN A 195 3.69 21.31 -11.74
C GLN A 195 2.96 20.68 -12.94
N HIS A 196 1.98 21.43 -13.49
CA HIS A 196 1.13 20.99 -14.60
C HIS A 196 1.95 20.35 -15.73
N ILE A 197 1.72 19.05 -15.95
CA ILE A 197 1.73 18.50 -17.30
C ILE A 197 0.53 19.16 -18.00
N PRO A 198 0.65 19.70 -19.23
CA PRO A 198 -0.51 20.23 -19.94
C PRO A 198 -1.54 19.12 -20.08
N ASP A 199 -2.77 19.36 -19.59
CA ASP A 199 -3.82 18.35 -19.61
C ASP A 199 -4.09 17.91 -21.07
N GLN A 200 -3.68 16.70 -21.41
CA GLN A 200 -4.25 16.01 -22.56
C GLN A 200 -5.74 15.87 -22.23
N LYS A 201 -6.59 16.57 -22.99
CA LYS A 201 -8.04 16.64 -22.74
C LYS A 201 -8.59 15.24 -22.52
N GLN A 202 -9.08 14.99 -21.32
CA GLN A 202 -9.71 13.72 -20.98
C GLN A 202 -10.78 13.39 -22.03
N VAL A 203 -10.68 12.23 -22.66
CA VAL A 203 -11.62 11.82 -23.69
C VAL A 203 -12.86 11.28 -22.99
N ILE A 204 -14.02 11.86 -23.26
CA ILE A 204 -15.30 11.35 -22.74
C ILE A 204 -16.04 10.72 -23.90
N CYS A 205 -15.97 9.39 -23.96
CA CYS A 205 -16.73 8.62 -24.92
C CYS A 205 -18.13 8.37 -24.35
N ARG A 206 -19.12 8.85 -25.10
CA ARG A 206 -20.53 8.53 -24.91
C ARG A 206 -20.96 7.61 -26.04
N ASP A 207 -21.79 6.64 -25.72
CA ASP A 207 -22.61 5.92 -26.70
C ASP A 207 -21.81 5.07 -27.71
N SER A 208 -20.57 4.69 -27.39
CA SER A 208 -19.70 3.85 -28.22
C SER A 208 -19.20 2.64 -27.45
N HIS A 209 -19.67 1.46 -27.85
CA HIS A 209 -19.29 0.17 -27.26
C HIS A 209 -17.84 -0.21 -27.56
N GLN A 210 -17.36 0.04 -28.78
CA GLN A 210 -15.98 -0.28 -29.16
C GLN A 210 -15.05 0.88 -28.79
N PHE A 211 -13.91 0.59 -28.18
CA PHE A 211 -12.84 1.55 -28.00
C PHE A 211 -11.56 1.09 -28.68
N LYS A 212 -10.76 2.04 -29.17
CA LYS A 212 -9.46 1.81 -29.80
C LYS A 212 -8.57 3.04 -29.61
N PHE A 213 -7.43 2.85 -28.97
CA PHE A 213 -6.40 3.87 -28.78
C PHE A 213 -5.03 3.34 -29.19
N HIS A 214 -4.12 4.25 -29.52
CA HIS A 214 -2.76 3.93 -29.90
C HIS A 214 -1.78 4.26 -28.78
N ILE A 215 -0.73 3.45 -28.65
CA ILE A 215 0.39 3.74 -27.75
C ILE A 215 1.71 3.32 -28.39
N ASP A 216 2.72 4.18 -28.26
CA ASP A 216 4.00 4.06 -28.95
C ASP A 216 5.10 3.72 -27.92
N THR A 217 5.94 2.72 -28.23
CA THR A 217 7.18 2.45 -27.50
C THR A 217 8.33 3.30 -28.02
N GLY A 218 9.20 3.75 -27.12
CA GLY A 218 10.53 4.28 -27.43
C GLY A 218 11.55 3.14 -27.42
N GLU A 219 12.65 3.30 -26.69
CA GLU A 219 13.52 2.19 -26.35
C GLU A 219 12.82 1.22 -25.38
N VAL A 220 13.37 0.00 -25.30
CA VAL A 220 12.86 -1.12 -24.50
C VAL A 220 14.02 -1.63 -23.65
N ASP A 221 13.88 -1.54 -22.32
CA ASP A 221 14.91 -1.97 -21.37
C ASP A 221 14.35 -3.01 -20.39
N TYR A 222 14.76 -4.25 -20.59
CA TYR A 222 14.35 -5.40 -19.79
C TYR A 222 14.81 -5.32 -18.33
N ASN A 223 15.81 -4.47 -17.98
CA ASN A 223 16.24 -4.27 -16.60
C ASN A 223 15.30 -3.34 -15.84
N THR A 224 14.91 -2.21 -16.45
CA THR A 224 13.91 -1.30 -15.88
C THR A 224 12.50 -1.89 -15.93
N ASN A 225 12.20 -2.76 -16.91
CA ASN A 225 10.91 -3.41 -17.13
C ASN A 225 9.70 -2.46 -16.98
N LEU A 226 9.74 -1.36 -17.73
CA LEU A 226 8.71 -0.31 -17.71
C LEU A 226 7.33 -0.87 -18.09
N GLY A 227 7.28 -1.71 -19.13
CA GLY A 227 6.09 -2.35 -19.64
C GLY A 227 5.06 -1.37 -20.22
N MET A 228 3.81 -1.82 -20.28
CA MET A 228 2.64 -0.95 -20.40
C MET A 228 1.60 -1.38 -19.39
N LEU A 229 1.15 -0.47 -18.54
CA LEU A 229 0.06 -0.72 -17.60
C LEU A 229 -1.28 -0.35 -18.25
N ILE A 230 -2.18 -1.31 -18.39
CA ILE A 230 -3.57 -1.11 -18.81
C ILE A 230 -4.43 -1.21 -17.55
N LEU A 231 -5.22 -0.18 -17.25
CA LEU A 231 -5.99 -0.04 -16.03
C LEU A 231 -7.42 0.43 -16.33
N PHE A 232 -8.40 -0.36 -15.89
CA PHE A 232 -9.81 0.03 -15.84
C PHE A 232 -10.18 0.36 -14.40
N LYS A 233 -10.82 1.51 -14.15
CA LYS A 233 -11.16 2.00 -12.81
C LYS A 233 -12.55 2.65 -12.78
N ILE A 234 -13.32 2.37 -11.75
CA ILE A 234 -14.57 3.06 -11.39
C ILE A 234 -14.36 3.66 -10.00
N SER A 235 -14.58 4.98 -9.86
CA SER A 235 -14.34 5.70 -8.59
C SER A 235 -15.63 6.17 -7.89
N SER A 236 -16.78 6.01 -8.55
CA SER A 236 -18.10 6.40 -8.05
C SER A 236 -18.89 5.17 -7.56
N PRO A 237 -19.63 5.25 -6.44
CA PRO A 237 -20.50 4.16 -5.97
C PRO A 237 -21.61 3.79 -6.96
N ASP A 238 -22.11 4.75 -7.74
CA ASP A 238 -23.13 4.50 -8.76
C ASP A 238 -22.54 4.03 -10.11
N GLY A 239 -21.22 3.98 -10.23
CA GLY A 239 -20.55 3.55 -11.46
C GLY A 239 -20.70 2.04 -11.69
N TYR A 240 -20.57 1.61 -12.93
CA TYR A 240 -20.56 0.19 -13.30
C TYR A 240 -19.90 0.01 -14.66
N ALA A 241 -19.53 -1.23 -15.00
CA ALA A 241 -19.12 -1.60 -16.35
C ALA A 241 -19.37 -3.08 -16.65
N THR A 242 -19.63 -3.38 -17.92
CA THR A 242 -19.49 -4.72 -18.49
C THR A 242 -18.50 -4.67 -19.66
N LEU A 243 -17.53 -5.57 -19.67
CA LEU A 243 -16.34 -5.52 -20.53
C LEU A 243 -15.95 -6.92 -21.04
N ASP A 244 -15.52 -7.00 -22.29
CA ASP A 244 -15.00 -8.22 -22.90
C ASP A 244 -14.10 -7.90 -24.12
N ASN A 245 -13.53 -8.94 -24.73
CA ASN A 245 -12.77 -8.89 -25.99
C ASN A 245 -11.60 -7.90 -25.92
N LEU A 246 -10.90 -7.83 -24.78
CA LEU A 246 -9.84 -6.85 -24.54
C LEU A 246 -8.56 -7.25 -25.27
N GLU A 247 -8.13 -6.44 -26.23
CA GLU A 247 -6.97 -6.69 -27.09
C GLU A 247 -5.89 -5.61 -26.88
N GLY A 248 -4.66 -6.05 -26.61
CA GLY A 248 -3.45 -5.26 -26.79
C GLY A 248 -2.62 -5.89 -27.91
N ILE A 249 -2.50 -5.25 -29.07
CA ILE A 249 -1.86 -5.85 -30.26
C ILE A 249 -0.77 -4.96 -30.86
N GLU A 250 0.24 -5.58 -31.47
CA GLU A 250 1.25 -4.89 -32.27
C GLU A 250 0.67 -4.42 -33.61
N GLU A 251 0.90 -3.15 -33.96
CA GLU A 251 0.53 -2.59 -35.27
C GLU A 251 1.72 -2.53 -36.23
N GLY A 252 2.90 -2.14 -35.73
CA GLY A 252 4.13 -2.12 -36.52
C GLY A 252 5.13 -1.04 -36.10
N PRO A 253 6.29 -0.97 -36.77
CA PRO A 253 7.35 0.00 -36.44
C PRO A 253 6.92 1.45 -36.73
N LEU A 254 7.41 2.37 -35.91
CA LEU A 254 7.19 3.81 -36.04
C LEU A 254 8.09 4.41 -37.12
N THR A 255 7.54 5.33 -37.90
CA THR A 255 8.31 6.14 -38.87
C THR A 255 8.17 7.64 -38.57
N ASP A 256 9.07 8.42 -39.18
CA ASP A 256 8.97 9.87 -39.36
C ASP A 256 8.57 10.67 -38.09
N GLU A 257 7.38 11.28 -38.11
CA GLU A 257 6.87 12.15 -37.05
C GLU A 257 6.57 11.37 -35.76
N ALA A 258 5.98 10.18 -35.86
CA ALA A 258 5.65 9.36 -34.70
C ALA A 258 6.93 8.89 -33.96
N LEU A 259 7.95 8.48 -34.72
CA LEU A 259 9.27 8.14 -34.18
C LEU A 259 9.94 9.34 -33.50
N THR A 260 9.79 10.54 -34.07
CA THR A 260 10.33 11.77 -33.49
C THR A 260 9.60 12.14 -32.20
N HIS A 261 8.27 12.02 -32.19
CA HIS A 261 7.43 12.33 -31.03
C HIS A 261 7.71 11.39 -29.85
N VAL A 262 7.80 10.06 -30.07
CA VAL A 262 8.07 9.13 -28.97
C VAL A 262 9.45 9.34 -28.35
N LYS A 263 10.48 9.66 -29.15
CA LYS A 263 11.83 9.99 -28.65
C LYS A 263 11.84 11.27 -27.80
N GLN A 264 11.05 12.28 -28.15
CA GLN A 264 10.91 13.48 -27.32
C GLN A 264 10.20 13.18 -26.00
N LYS A 265 9.15 12.34 -26.04
CA LYS A 265 8.37 11.91 -24.87
C LYS A 265 9.21 11.10 -23.89
N GLU A 266 9.93 10.11 -24.39
CA GLU A 266 10.90 9.30 -23.65
C GLU A 266 11.99 10.15 -23.00
N LYS A 267 12.58 11.10 -23.74
CA LYS A 267 13.56 12.05 -23.18
C LYS A 267 12.98 12.87 -22.03
N LYS A 268 11.74 13.35 -22.16
CA LYS A 268 11.04 14.11 -21.12
C LYS A 268 10.74 13.23 -19.89
N TRP A 269 10.30 12.00 -20.11
CA TRP A 269 10.06 11.03 -19.03
C TRP A 269 11.35 10.68 -18.27
N ASN A 270 12.45 10.41 -18.97
CA ASN A 270 13.76 10.18 -18.36
C ASN A 270 14.20 11.35 -17.46
N GLN A 271 14.02 12.60 -17.91
CA GLN A 271 14.29 13.79 -17.11
C GLN A 271 13.40 13.89 -15.86
N GLN A 272 12.13 13.48 -15.96
CA GLN A 272 11.20 13.45 -14.83
C GLN A 272 11.55 12.34 -13.82
N MET A 273 11.91 11.15 -14.30
CA MET A 273 12.33 10.03 -13.44
C MET A 273 13.63 10.34 -12.70
N GLU A 274 14.58 10.98 -13.37
CA GLU A 274 15.83 11.42 -12.72
C GLU A 274 15.57 12.46 -11.63
N LYS A 275 14.67 13.42 -11.88
CA LYS A 275 14.22 14.36 -10.85
C LYS A 275 13.61 13.64 -9.64
N LYS A 276 12.72 12.67 -9.86
CA LYS A 276 12.10 11.87 -8.78
C LYS A 276 13.13 11.05 -8.00
N ARG A 277 14.13 10.47 -8.66
CA ARG A 277 15.23 9.75 -8.00
C ARG A 277 16.04 10.70 -7.10
N MET A 278 16.38 11.89 -7.58
CA MET A 278 17.07 12.90 -6.77
C MET A 278 16.25 13.38 -5.56
N GLU A 279 14.94 13.63 -5.74
CA GLU A 279 14.01 13.97 -4.65
C GLU A 279 13.90 12.83 -3.63
N THR A 280 13.86 11.58 -4.10
CA THR A 280 13.85 10.39 -3.25
C THR A 280 15.13 10.28 -2.42
N GLN A 281 16.31 10.40 -3.06
CA GLN A 281 17.61 10.25 -2.41
C GLN A 281 17.79 11.23 -1.25
N GLN A 282 17.35 12.49 -1.45
CA GLN A 282 17.42 13.56 -0.43
C GLN A 282 16.64 13.24 0.85
N VAL A 283 15.60 12.40 0.77
CA VAL A 283 14.77 11.99 1.92
C VAL A 283 15.19 10.60 2.45
N TYR A 284 15.50 9.68 1.54
CA TYR A 284 15.88 8.32 1.86
C TYR A 284 17.20 8.25 2.63
N ASP A 285 18.22 9.05 2.28
CA ASP A 285 19.51 9.01 2.98
C ASP A 285 19.39 9.40 4.47
N PRO A 286 18.74 10.53 4.85
CA PRO A 286 18.45 10.83 6.25
C PRO A 286 17.61 9.77 6.95
N ALA A 287 16.58 9.22 6.28
CA ALA A 287 15.74 8.17 6.86
C ALA A 287 16.54 6.89 7.14
N LYS A 288 17.33 6.42 6.16
CA LYS A 288 18.21 5.27 6.30
C LYS A 288 19.27 5.50 7.37
N GLN A 289 19.89 6.67 7.42
CA GLN A 289 20.87 7.01 8.45
C GLN A 289 20.24 7.00 9.86
N ALA A 290 19.03 7.54 10.01
CA ALA A 290 18.30 7.51 11.27
C ALA A 290 17.95 6.09 11.71
N VAL A 291 17.52 5.22 10.79
CA VAL A 291 17.25 3.80 11.05
C VAL A 291 18.54 3.03 11.40
N ASP A 292 19.62 3.22 10.63
CA ASP A 292 20.91 2.58 10.88
C ASP A 292 21.46 2.95 12.27
N ALA A 293 21.30 4.21 12.68
CA ALA A 293 21.75 4.72 13.98
C ALA A 293 20.99 4.14 15.19
N LEU A 294 19.84 3.47 14.99
CA LEU A 294 19.13 2.78 16.08
C LEU A 294 19.90 1.56 16.59
N PHE A 295 20.70 0.94 15.73
CA PHE A 295 21.32 -0.38 15.94
C PHE A 295 22.83 -0.29 16.22
N ILE A 296 23.38 -1.33 16.85
CA ILE A 296 24.83 -1.48 17.06
C ILE A 296 25.51 -1.96 15.77
N HIS A 297 24.83 -2.81 15.00
CA HIS A 297 25.36 -3.48 13.82
C HIS A 297 24.38 -3.39 12.64
N ALA A 298 24.89 -3.45 11.41
CA ALA A 298 24.10 -3.30 10.18
C ALA A 298 23.02 -4.40 10.03
N GLN A 299 23.26 -5.58 10.60
CA GLN A 299 22.35 -6.72 10.66
C GLN A 299 21.05 -6.43 11.44
N GLY A 300 21.07 -5.42 12.34
CA GLY A 300 19.89 -5.00 13.09
C GLY A 300 19.53 -5.85 14.32
N GLU A 301 20.39 -6.79 14.72
CA GLU A 301 20.13 -7.75 15.81
C GLU A 301 19.97 -7.08 17.19
N GLU A 302 20.65 -5.95 17.44
CA GLU A 302 20.62 -5.24 18.72
C GLU A 302 20.54 -3.73 18.55
N LEU A 303 19.74 -3.09 19.41
CA LEU A 303 19.68 -1.62 19.54
C LEU A 303 20.85 -1.07 20.33
N GLN A 304 21.28 0.15 20.00
CA GLN A 304 22.19 0.89 20.89
C GLN A 304 21.50 1.14 22.25
N TYR A 305 22.26 0.99 23.35
CA TYR A 305 21.70 1.08 24.71
C TYR A 305 21.06 2.46 25.00
N ASN A 306 21.52 3.51 24.33
CA ASN A 306 21.04 4.89 24.43
C ASN A 306 19.84 5.20 23.53
N THR A 307 19.48 4.33 22.58
CA THR A 307 18.26 4.49 21.76
C THR A 307 17.05 4.72 22.66
N THR A 308 16.19 5.66 22.28
CA THR A 308 14.92 5.99 22.97
C THR A 308 13.76 5.70 22.03
N LEU A 309 12.54 5.63 22.55
CA LEU A 309 11.35 5.54 21.72
C LEU A 309 11.25 6.74 20.75
N ASP A 310 11.73 7.92 21.13
CA ASP A 310 11.71 9.11 20.26
C ASP A 310 12.71 9.03 19.10
N HIS A 311 13.88 8.38 19.29
CA HIS A 311 14.77 8.08 18.15
C HIS A 311 14.07 7.19 17.12
N ILE A 312 13.29 6.20 17.60
CA ILE A 312 12.51 5.28 16.74
C ILE A 312 11.36 6.03 16.06
N LYS A 313 10.60 6.86 16.79
CA LYS A 313 9.54 7.73 16.22
C LYS A 313 10.09 8.69 15.16
N ASN A 314 11.26 9.27 15.38
CA ASN A 314 11.90 10.16 14.41
C ASN A 314 12.33 9.41 13.13
N ALA A 315 12.91 8.21 13.26
CA ALA A 315 13.24 7.37 12.12
C ALA A 315 11.99 6.95 11.31
N ASP A 316 10.90 6.64 12.01
CA ASP A 316 9.58 6.35 11.45
C ASP A 316 9.00 7.54 10.66
N GLN A 317 8.99 8.74 11.26
CA GLN A 317 8.56 9.98 10.59
C GLN A 317 9.38 10.29 9.33
N LEU A 318 10.70 10.08 9.37
CA LEU A 318 11.57 10.25 8.20
C LEU A 318 11.25 9.22 7.10
N ALA A 319 11.04 7.95 7.45
CA ALA A 319 10.64 6.93 6.48
C ALA A 319 9.27 7.22 5.85
N GLN A 320 8.28 7.66 6.64
CA GLN A 320 6.95 8.07 6.16
C GLN A 320 6.99 9.29 5.22
N SER A 321 8.05 10.09 5.26
CA SER A 321 8.21 11.25 4.36
C SER A 321 8.75 10.89 2.97
N ILE A 322 9.15 9.63 2.72
CA ILE A 322 9.66 9.17 1.42
C ILE A 322 8.56 9.35 0.35
N PRO A 323 8.83 10.08 -0.75
CA PRO A 323 7.83 10.30 -1.78
C PRO A 323 7.64 9.04 -2.65
N TYR A 324 6.55 8.98 -3.41
CA TYR A 324 6.32 7.95 -4.45
C TYR A 324 6.36 6.48 -4.00
N VAL A 325 6.15 6.21 -2.70
CA VAL A 325 6.01 4.85 -2.12
C VAL A 325 4.80 4.13 -2.70
N HIS A 326 3.69 4.84 -2.90
CA HIS A 326 2.45 4.31 -3.46
C HIS A 326 2.13 4.95 -4.82
N HIS A 327 1.40 4.23 -5.66
CA HIS A 327 1.01 4.70 -6.98
C HIS A 327 -0.08 5.79 -6.89
N ALA A 328 0.15 6.95 -7.52
CA ALA A 328 -0.65 8.16 -7.32
C ALA A 328 -2.15 8.04 -7.65
N TRP A 329 -2.55 7.05 -8.45
CA TRP A 329 -3.95 6.82 -8.85
C TRP A 329 -4.57 5.56 -8.24
N LEU A 330 -3.77 4.72 -7.57
CA LEU A 330 -4.15 3.50 -6.89
C LEU A 330 -3.27 3.34 -5.63
N PRO A 331 -3.66 3.89 -4.48
CA PRO A 331 -2.82 3.87 -3.27
C PRO A 331 -2.40 2.46 -2.85
N ASP A 332 -3.24 1.46 -3.07
CA ASP A 332 -2.95 0.05 -2.72
C ASP A 332 -1.87 -0.59 -3.63
N VAL A 333 -1.45 0.07 -4.71
CA VAL A 333 -0.45 -0.45 -5.66
C VAL A 333 0.93 0.14 -5.35
N PRO A 334 1.98 -0.71 -5.26
CA PRO A 334 3.38 -0.27 -5.11
C PRO A 334 3.79 0.83 -6.11
N GLY A 335 4.38 1.90 -5.58
CA GLY A 335 5.07 2.93 -6.34
C GLY A 335 6.56 2.61 -6.51
N MET A 336 7.32 3.54 -7.13
CA MET A 336 8.74 3.33 -7.43
C MET A 336 9.65 3.15 -6.21
N ASN A 337 9.19 3.60 -5.03
CA ASN A 337 9.96 3.56 -3.79
C ASN A 337 9.34 2.62 -2.74
N TYR A 338 8.40 1.75 -3.15
CA TYR A 338 7.69 0.85 -2.23
C TYR A 338 8.66 -0.05 -1.46
N ASP A 339 9.53 -0.77 -2.18
CA ASP A 339 10.49 -1.72 -1.59
C ASP A 339 11.48 -1.04 -0.63
N LEU A 340 12.01 0.13 -1.02
CA LEU A 340 12.90 0.95 -0.19
C LEU A 340 12.22 1.39 1.12
N TYR A 341 10.93 1.71 1.06
CA TYR A 341 10.14 2.08 2.23
C TYR A 341 9.79 0.87 3.10
N THR A 342 9.38 -0.25 2.51
CA THR A 342 9.04 -1.47 3.27
C THR A 342 10.25 -2.06 3.98
N ASP A 343 11.44 -2.02 3.37
CA ASP A 343 12.70 -2.44 4.01
C ASP A 343 13.04 -1.57 5.24
N LEU A 344 12.90 -0.24 5.13
CA LEU A 344 13.11 0.66 6.27
C LEU A 344 12.04 0.44 7.35
N ASN A 345 10.77 0.34 6.97
CA ASN A 345 9.65 0.13 7.89
C ASN A 345 9.78 -1.21 8.64
N ALA A 346 10.20 -2.29 7.97
CA ALA A 346 10.47 -3.58 8.61
C ALA A 346 11.56 -3.45 9.69
N ARG A 347 12.63 -2.69 9.42
CA ARG A 347 13.69 -2.42 10.41
C ARG A 347 13.20 -1.52 11.55
N ILE A 348 12.35 -0.54 11.29
CA ILE A 348 11.71 0.30 12.32
C ILE A 348 10.80 -0.55 13.23
N MET A 349 10.00 -1.44 12.65
CA MET A 349 9.15 -2.37 13.42
C MET A 349 10.00 -3.36 14.25
N HIS A 350 11.12 -3.84 13.70
CA HIS A 350 12.06 -4.65 14.47
C HIS A 350 12.72 -3.85 15.61
N ALA A 351 13.07 -2.58 15.37
CA ALA A 351 13.58 -1.69 16.41
C ALA A 351 12.55 -1.47 17.53
N ARG A 352 11.26 -1.30 17.22
CA ARG A 352 10.17 -1.23 18.22
C ARG A 352 10.12 -2.51 19.06
N TYR A 353 10.13 -3.68 18.41
CA TYR A 353 10.15 -4.97 19.09
C TYR A 353 11.35 -5.12 20.05
N LEU A 354 12.58 -4.82 19.58
CA LEU A 354 13.78 -4.88 20.41
C LEU A 354 13.77 -3.85 21.55
N TYR A 355 13.12 -2.70 21.35
CA TYR A 355 12.98 -1.65 22.36
C TYR A 355 12.16 -2.15 23.55
N ASP A 356 11.05 -2.82 23.28
CA ASP A 356 10.17 -3.38 24.31
C ASP A 356 10.80 -4.63 24.95
N ALA A 357 11.44 -5.50 24.15
CA ALA A 357 12.01 -6.77 24.59
C ALA A 357 13.25 -6.64 25.49
N ARG A 358 14.06 -5.57 25.32
CA ARG A 358 15.31 -5.36 26.09
C ARG A 358 15.10 -4.78 27.49
N ASN A 359 13.89 -4.35 27.84
CA ASN A 359 13.60 -3.86 29.18
C ASN A 359 13.49 -5.06 30.14
N VAL A 360 14.39 -5.14 31.12
CA VAL A 360 14.34 -6.17 32.15
C VAL A 360 13.10 -6.00 33.05
N ILE A 361 12.64 -4.76 33.22
CA ILE A 361 11.44 -4.43 33.99
C ILE A 361 10.19 -4.86 33.21
N THR A 362 9.38 -5.70 33.84
CA THR A 362 8.12 -6.16 33.24
C THR A 362 7.05 -5.10 33.43
N ASN A 363 6.36 -4.72 32.34
CA ASN A 363 5.31 -3.69 32.34
C ASN A 363 5.80 -2.36 32.94
N GLY A 364 7.02 -1.95 32.56
CA GLY A 364 7.62 -0.68 32.99
C GLY A 364 7.00 0.59 32.38
N ASN A 365 6.01 0.45 31.49
CA ASN A 365 5.21 1.54 30.91
C ASN A 365 3.74 1.53 31.38
N PHE A 366 3.42 0.70 32.36
CA PHE A 366 2.10 0.56 33.01
C PHE A 366 0.90 0.33 32.08
N THR A 367 1.12 -0.04 30.82
CA THR A 367 0.04 -0.32 29.83
C THR A 367 -0.82 -1.53 30.23
N GLN A 368 -0.32 -2.41 31.09
CA GLN A 368 -1.06 -3.52 31.71
C GLN A 368 -1.41 -3.21 33.18
N GLY A 369 -1.57 -1.92 33.52
CA GLY A 369 -1.80 -1.44 34.88
C GLY A 369 -0.63 -1.81 35.79
N LEU A 370 -0.93 -2.48 36.90
CA LEU A 370 0.06 -2.96 37.88
C LEU A 370 0.48 -4.43 37.66
N GLN A 371 0.19 -5.03 36.50
CA GLN A 371 0.64 -6.41 36.22
C GLN A 371 2.16 -6.52 36.37
N GLY A 372 2.62 -7.51 37.13
CA GLY A 372 4.04 -7.72 37.45
C GLY A 372 4.60 -6.82 38.56
N TRP A 373 3.85 -5.84 39.07
CA TRP A 373 4.27 -4.97 40.16
C TRP A 373 3.63 -5.38 41.49
N HIS A 374 4.41 -5.41 42.57
CA HIS A 374 3.91 -5.55 43.93
C HIS A 374 3.59 -4.16 44.50
N ALA A 375 2.31 -3.84 44.67
CA ALA A 375 1.86 -2.56 45.22
C ALA A 375 1.63 -2.64 46.73
N THR A 376 2.09 -1.60 47.43
CA THR A 376 1.82 -1.35 48.85
C THR A 376 0.87 -0.16 48.96
N GLY A 377 -0.23 -0.33 49.69
CA GLY A 377 -1.26 0.72 49.85
C GLY A 377 -2.11 0.93 48.60
N HIS A 378 -2.75 2.11 48.48
CA HIS A 378 -3.58 2.45 47.33
C HIS A 378 -2.75 3.13 46.24
N VAL A 379 -2.51 2.39 45.16
CA VAL A 379 -1.76 2.82 43.98
C VAL A 379 -2.70 2.76 42.78
N ASP A 380 -2.63 3.75 41.89
CA ASP A 380 -3.48 3.87 40.72
C ASP A 380 -2.66 4.01 39.43
N VAL A 381 -3.25 3.64 38.29
CA VAL A 381 -2.67 3.84 36.95
C VAL A 381 -3.70 4.55 36.08
N GLN A 382 -3.39 5.79 35.71
CA GLN A 382 -4.32 6.69 35.02
C GLN A 382 -3.90 6.92 33.57
N GLN A 383 -4.88 7.10 32.68
CA GLN A 383 -4.60 7.51 31.30
C GLN A 383 -4.40 9.03 31.25
N MET A 384 -3.22 9.47 30.83
CA MET A 384 -2.84 10.88 30.70
C MET A 384 -2.14 11.08 29.35
N ASP A 385 -2.66 11.98 28.51
CA ASP A 385 -2.09 12.33 27.18
C ASP A 385 -1.77 11.12 26.26
N GLY A 386 -2.51 10.02 26.42
CA GLY A 386 -2.33 8.77 25.67
C GLY A 386 -1.31 7.79 26.27
N ALA A 387 -0.70 8.11 27.41
CA ALA A 387 0.17 7.24 28.18
C ALA A 387 -0.54 6.67 29.43
N SER A 388 -0.09 5.50 29.87
CA SER A 388 -0.52 4.88 31.13
C SER A 388 0.44 5.28 32.23
N VAL A 389 -0.01 6.13 33.16
CA VAL A 389 0.85 6.77 34.17
C VAL A 389 0.55 6.18 35.55
N LEU A 390 1.59 5.67 36.20
CA LEU A 390 1.54 5.27 37.62
C LEU A 390 1.45 6.53 38.50
N VAL A 391 0.46 6.57 39.40
CA VAL A 391 0.21 7.70 40.30
C VAL A 391 0.35 7.27 41.77
N LEU A 392 1.28 7.90 42.47
CA LEU A 392 1.47 7.79 43.92
C LEU A 392 1.12 9.12 44.57
N SER A 393 0.00 9.18 45.31
CA SER A 393 -0.53 10.42 45.93
C SER A 393 -0.46 10.42 47.47
N ASN A 394 0.31 9.51 48.06
CA ASN A 394 0.43 9.35 49.51
C ASN A 394 1.72 8.60 49.84
N TRP A 395 2.54 9.16 50.74
CA TRP A 395 3.85 8.64 51.13
C TRP A 395 3.84 7.20 51.69
N SER A 396 2.68 6.73 52.16
CA SER A 396 2.50 5.36 52.64
C SER A 396 2.23 4.34 51.51
N THR A 397 2.30 4.77 50.25
CA THR A 397 2.09 3.92 49.07
C THR A 397 3.34 3.86 48.19
N GLY A 398 3.47 2.76 47.45
CA GLY A 398 4.60 2.52 46.56
C GLY A 398 4.45 1.22 45.80
N VAL A 399 5.33 0.99 44.82
CA VAL A 399 5.38 -0.27 44.06
C VAL A 399 6.80 -0.82 44.01
N SER A 400 6.93 -2.13 43.92
CA SER A 400 8.23 -2.77 43.73
C SER A 400 8.16 -4.00 42.84
N GLN A 401 9.27 -4.36 42.22
CA GLN A 401 9.40 -5.51 41.35
C GLN A 401 10.76 -6.18 41.59
N ASN A 402 10.75 -7.51 41.79
CA ASN A 402 11.95 -8.33 41.86
C ASN A 402 12.25 -8.87 40.46
N LEU A 403 13.50 -8.82 40.04
CA LEU A 403 13.93 -9.07 38.67
C LEU A 403 15.23 -9.86 38.62
N HIS A 404 15.39 -10.68 37.59
CA HIS A 404 16.71 -11.20 37.23
C HIS A 404 17.45 -10.25 36.29
N ALA A 405 18.66 -9.89 36.68
CA ALA A 405 19.67 -9.26 35.85
C ALA A 405 20.75 -10.29 35.47
N GLN A 406 21.47 -10.07 34.38
CA GLN A 406 22.67 -10.83 34.07
C GLN A 406 23.81 -10.36 34.98
N ASP A 407 24.42 -11.31 35.68
CA ASP A 407 25.55 -11.06 36.56
C ASP A 407 26.76 -10.48 35.79
N HIS A 408 27.58 -9.68 36.46
CA HIS A 408 28.74 -8.96 35.91
C HIS A 408 28.45 -8.03 34.71
N HIS A 409 27.20 -7.63 34.47
CA HIS A 409 26.82 -6.70 33.39
C HIS A 409 26.55 -5.27 33.87
N ARG A 410 26.85 -4.27 33.02
CA ARG A 410 26.47 -2.88 33.27
C ARG A 410 25.07 -2.61 32.73
N TYR A 411 24.27 -1.91 33.52
CA TYR A 411 22.91 -1.54 33.20
C TYR A 411 22.72 -0.02 33.21
N MET A 412 21.72 0.45 32.47
CA MET A 412 21.18 1.80 32.59
C MET A 412 19.77 1.70 33.17
N LEU A 413 19.55 2.32 34.33
CA LEU A 413 18.21 2.63 34.83
C LEU A 413 17.79 3.98 34.26
N ARG A 414 16.65 4.01 33.57
CA ARG A 414 16.03 5.22 33.00
C ARG A 414 14.61 5.36 33.53
N VAL A 415 14.24 6.56 33.96
CA VAL A 415 12.91 6.87 34.52
C VAL A 415 12.40 8.16 33.89
N ILE A 416 11.16 8.14 33.41
CA ILE A 416 10.40 9.34 32.99
C ILE A 416 9.31 9.58 34.04
N ALA A 417 9.45 10.67 34.80
CA ALA A 417 8.55 10.97 35.90
C ALA A 417 8.43 12.47 36.19
N LYS A 418 7.35 12.85 36.89
CA LYS A 418 6.99 14.22 37.30
C LYS A 418 6.63 14.22 38.79
N LYS A 419 7.12 15.20 39.56
CA LYS A 419 6.77 15.38 40.98
C LYS A 419 5.95 16.65 41.17
N GLU A 420 4.83 16.55 41.88
CA GLU A 420 4.00 17.69 42.26
C GLU A 420 3.89 17.81 43.79
N GLY A 421 3.73 19.05 44.27
CA GLY A 421 3.68 19.37 45.70
C GLY A 421 5.06 19.34 46.39
N PRO A 422 5.10 19.30 47.73
CA PRO A 422 6.34 19.20 48.50
C PRO A 422 7.02 17.81 48.33
N GLY A 423 7.95 17.47 49.22
CA GLY A 423 8.59 16.15 49.25
C GLY A 423 9.44 15.80 48.02
N LYS A 424 9.69 14.50 47.85
CA LYS A 424 10.50 13.92 46.78
C LYS A 424 9.86 12.63 46.29
N GLY A 425 9.86 12.43 44.97
CA GLY A 425 9.61 11.12 44.36
C GLY A 425 10.93 10.38 44.22
N TYR A 426 10.94 9.06 44.37
CA TYR A 426 12.15 8.27 44.19
C TYR A 426 11.89 6.94 43.48
N VAL A 427 12.92 6.52 42.75
CA VAL A 427 13.07 5.19 42.19
C VAL A 427 14.42 4.66 42.64
N THR A 428 14.42 3.60 43.43
CA THR A 428 15.62 2.94 43.93
C THR A 428 15.76 1.57 43.29
N MET A 429 16.96 1.28 42.79
CA MET A 429 17.38 -0.07 42.42
C MET A 429 18.31 -0.59 43.52
N MET A 430 18.08 -1.83 43.97
CA MET A 430 18.85 -2.50 45.02
C MET A 430 19.25 -3.91 44.55
N ASP A 431 20.46 -4.37 44.89
CA ASP A 431 20.84 -5.78 44.74
C ASP A 431 20.90 -6.52 46.09
N CYS A 432 21.00 -7.86 46.05
CA CYS A 432 21.05 -8.69 47.25
C CYS A 432 22.30 -8.47 48.12
N ASN A 433 23.33 -7.77 47.62
CA ASN A 433 24.56 -7.47 48.37
C ASN A 433 24.48 -6.12 49.10
N GLY A 434 23.34 -5.41 49.01
CA GLY A 434 23.09 -4.14 49.68
C GLY A 434 23.58 -2.92 48.90
N LYS A 435 23.98 -3.09 47.65
CA LYS A 435 24.29 -1.97 46.75
C LYS A 435 22.99 -1.36 46.25
N GLN A 436 22.87 -0.04 46.33
CA GLN A 436 21.67 0.67 45.90
C GLN A 436 22.00 1.95 45.14
N GLU A 437 21.15 2.28 44.18
CA GLU A 437 21.22 3.51 43.37
C GLU A 437 19.81 4.13 43.28
N THR A 438 19.69 5.42 43.61
CA THR A 438 18.40 6.10 43.72
C THR A 438 18.31 7.31 42.79
N LEU A 439 17.36 7.27 41.85
CA LEU A 439 16.91 8.45 41.10
C LEU A 439 15.85 9.19 41.93
N THR A 440 16.04 10.49 42.14
CA THR A 440 15.16 11.34 42.95
C THR A 440 14.59 12.48 42.12
N PHE A 441 13.30 12.78 42.26
CA PHE A 441 12.55 13.80 41.53
C PHE A 441 11.94 14.83 42.49
N THR A 442 11.92 16.11 42.12
CA THR A 442 11.39 17.20 42.96
C THR A 442 10.52 18.16 42.15
N SER A 443 9.62 18.88 42.81
CA SER A 443 8.73 19.87 42.18
C SER A 443 9.41 21.17 41.74
N CYS A 444 10.73 21.27 41.88
CA CYS A 444 11.54 22.30 41.22
C CYS A 444 11.78 21.98 39.73
N GLU A 445 11.34 20.81 39.27
CA GLU A 445 11.53 20.31 37.92
C GLU A 445 10.18 20.39 37.18
N GLU A 446 10.11 21.19 36.11
CA GLU A 446 8.85 21.42 35.38
C GLU A 446 8.52 20.25 34.46
N GLY A 447 7.29 19.71 34.60
CA GLY A 447 6.77 18.67 33.72
C GLY A 447 7.38 17.28 33.95
N TYR A 448 7.29 16.41 32.94
CA TYR A 448 7.93 15.09 32.97
C TYR A 448 9.42 15.22 32.62
N MET A 449 10.26 14.63 33.47
CA MET A 449 11.71 14.64 33.32
C MET A 449 12.23 13.23 33.12
N THR A 450 13.18 13.07 32.20
CA THR A 450 13.95 11.83 32.06
C THR A 450 15.20 11.89 32.95
N LYS A 451 15.36 10.95 33.86
CA LYS A 451 16.62 10.76 34.62
C LYS A 451 17.22 9.39 34.30
N THR A 452 18.55 9.33 34.30
CA THR A 452 19.31 8.10 34.03
C THR A 452 20.45 7.92 35.03
N VAL A 453 20.72 6.68 35.41
CA VAL A 453 21.91 6.28 36.17
C VAL A 453 22.47 4.98 35.61
N LYS A 454 23.80 4.86 35.60
CA LYS A 454 24.49 3.62 35.20
C LYS A 454 24.75 2.81 36.46
N VAL A 455 24.25 1.57 36.47
CA VAL A 455 24.33 0.67 37.63
C VAL A 455 25.10 -0.59 37.24
N PHE A 456 25.74 -1.22 38.23
CA PHE A 456 26.46 -2.48 38.08
C PHE A 456 26.08 -3.37 39.27
N PRO A 457 25.00 -4.19 39.15
CA PRO A 457 24.62 -5.11 40.20
C PRO A 457 25.72 -6.15 40.42
N GLU A 458 25.91 -6.55 41.67
CA GLU A 458 26.86 -7.60 42.07
C GLU A 458 26.14 -8.93 42.36
N SER A 459 24.87 -9.03 41.95
CA SER A 459 23.99 -10.19 42.07
C SER A 459 23.11 -10.31 40.82
N ASP A 460 22.72 -11.53 40.47
CA ASP A 460 21.73 -11.82 39.43
C ASP A 460 20.30 -11.39 39.82
N ARG A 461 20.08 -11.01 41.09
CA ARG A 461 18.79 -10.58 41.63
C ARG A 461 18.81 -9.11 42.01
N VAL A 462 17.89 -8.37 41.42
CA VAL A 462 17.73 -6.93 41.66
C VAL A 462 16.29 -6.60 41.99
N ARG A 463 16.08 -5.61 42.86
CA ARG A 463 14.76 -5.09 43.21
C ARG A 463 14.67 -3.63 42.78
N ILE A 464 13.60 -3.30 42.07
CA ILE A 464 13.19 -1.92 41.81
C ILE A 464 12.12 -1.56 42.84
N GLU A 465 12.22 -0.38 43.43
CA GLU A 465 11.26 0.19 44.37
C GLU A 465 10.95 1.65 43.98
N ILE A 466 9.67 2.00 43.94
CA ILE A 466 9.17 3.33 43.58
C ILE A 466 8.30 3.82 44.72
N GLY A 467 8.59 5.03 45.20
CA GLY A 467 7.85 5.65 46.29
C GLY A 467 7.94 7.17 46.24
N GLU A 468 7.27 7.81 47.19
CA GLU A 468 7.25 9.26 47.34
C GLU A 468 7.20 9.63 48.83
N THR A 469 7.65 10.83 49.22
CA THR A 469 7.76 11.21 50.64
C THR A 469 6.67 12.15 51.15
N GLU A 470 6.05 12.92 50.26
CA GLU A 470 4.98 13.89 50.54
C GLU A 470 4.45 14.47 49.20
N GLY A 471 3.13 14.52 48.98
CA GLY A 471 2.52 15.10 47.78
C GLY A 471 2.15 14.04 46.74
N SER A 472 2.36 14.33 45.45
CA SER A 472 2.05 13.40 44.35
C SER A 472 3.24 13.16 43.43
N PHE A 473 3.45 11.91 43.01
CA PHE A 473 4.51 11.48 42.09
C PHE A 473 3.90 10.65 40.95
N TYR A 474 4.22 11.06 39.71
CA TYR A 474 3.66 10.52 38.47
C TYR A 474 4.78 9.89 37.66
N ILE A 475 4.67 8.62 37.30
CA ILE A 475 5.71 7.87 36.56
C ILE A 475 5.11 7.37 35.25
N GLU A 476 5.62 7.87 34.13
CA GLU A 476 5.19 7.49 32.78
C GLU A 476 5.89 6.21 32.31
N SER A 477 7.20 6.11 32.56
CA SER A 477 7.94 4.90 32.24
C SER A 477 9.19 4.70 33.11
N ILE A 478 9.58 3.42 33.23
CA ILE A 478 10.78 2.97 33.92
C ILE A 478 11.40 1.78 33.19
N GLU A 479 12.71 1.86 32.96
CA GLU A 479 13.45 0.93 32.11
C GLU A 479 14.78 0.54 32.75
N LEU A 480 15.10 -0.75 32.76
CA LEU A 480 16.42 -1.27 33.14
C LEU A 480 17.00 -2.02 31.93
N ILE A 481 18.01 -1.42 31.30
CA ILE A 481 18.55 -1.84 30.00
C ILE A 481 19.99 -2.31 30.14
N CYS A 482 20.32 -3.51 29.65
CA CYS A 482 21.71 -3.99 29.61
C CYS A 482 22.52 -3.19 28.59
N MET A 483 23.71 -2.72 28.98
CA MET A 483 24.58 -1.91 28.11
C MET A 483 25.39 -2.72 27.08
N ASN A 484 25.44 -4.05 27.21
CA ASN A 484 26.23 -4.96 26.36
C ASN A 484 25.35 -5.79 25.40
N GLY A 485 24.07 -5.44 25.21
CA GLY A 485 23.09 -6.30 24.54
C GLY A 485 22.30 -7.16 25.54
N TYR A 486 21.14 -7.68 25.13
CA TYR A 486 20.31 -8.55 25.97
C TYR A 486 19.56 -9.56 25.09
N THR A 487 19.98 -10.82 25.14
CA THR A 487 19.59 -11.85 24.15
C THR A 487 18.27 -12.56 24.45
N SER A 488 17.72 -12.50 25.67
CA SER A 488 16.39 -13.04 26.00
C SER A 488 15.86 -12.54 27.35
N ASN A 489 14.56 -12.28 27.45
CA ASN A 489 13.94 -11.88 28.71
C ASN A 489 13.68 -13.09 29.63
N ASN A 490 14.64 -13.38 30.52
CA ASN A 490 14.60 -14.53 31.43
C ASN A 490 13.46 -14.51 32.46
N ASN A 491 12.70 -13.40 32.58
CA ASN A 491 11.64 -13.23 33.58
C ASN A 491 10.27 -13.80 33.17
N GLN A 492 10.16 -14.56 32.07
CA GLN A 492 8.88 -15.02 31.50
C GLN A 492 8.09 -16.07 32.33
N ASN A 493 8.62 -16.60 33.44
CA ASN A 493 7.93 -17.60 34.27
C ASN A 493 7.94 -17.24 35.78
N MET A 494 7.17 -16.21 36.16
CA MET A 494 6.88 -15.93 37.58
C MET A 494 5.79 -16.87 38.12
N SER A 495 6.19 -18.02 38.63
CA SER A 495 5.29 -18.87 39.46
C SER A 495 5.94 -19.41 40.75
N ASN A 496 7.27 -19.56 40.81
CA ASN A 496 7.95 -20.19 41.95
C ASN A 496 9.00 -19.26 42.60
N MET A 497 8.58 -18.08 43.09
CA MET A 497 9.44 -17.18 43.89
C MET A 497 9.04 -17.05 45.37
N TYR A 498 8.07 -17.84 45.83
CA TYR A 498 7.67 -17.93 47.25
C TYR A 498 7.83 -19.37 47.78
N ASP A 499 9.05 -19.89 47.75
CA ASP A 499 9.42 -21.08 48.51
C ASP A 499 10.87 -20.95 49.02
N GLN A 500 11.03 -20.16 50.08
CA GLN A 500 12.09 -20.39 51.06
C GLN A 500 11.43 -20.57 52.42
N SER A 501 11.61 -21.77 52.97
CA SER A 501 11.01 -22.25 54.20
C SER A 501 11.41 -21.40 55.40
N TYR A 502 10.42 -20.95 56.16
CA TYR A 502 10.63 -20.57 57.56
C TYR A 502 10.94 -21.83 58.37
N ASP A 503 12.22 -22.15 58.58
CA ASP A 503 12.63 -23.14 59.57
C ASP A 503 12.34 -22.62 60.98
N SER A 504 11.20 -23.04 61.53
CA SER A 504 10.74 -22.70 62.87
C SER A 504 11.47 -23.49 63.95
N ASN A 505 12.71 -23.11 64.26
CA ASN A 505 13.45 -23.63 65.41
C ASN A 505 13.27 -22.74 66.65
N TYR A 506 12.27 -23.07 67.47
CA TYR A 506 12.28 -22.76 68.90
C TYR A 506 11.89 -24.00 69.71
N SER A 507 12.79 -24.39 70.60
CA SER A 507 12.59 -25.30 71.74
C SER A 507 13.27 -24.68 72.95
#